data_AF-A0A8C4GVY2-F1
#
_entry.id   AF-A0A8C4GVY2-F1
#
_cell.length_a   1.000
_cell.length_b   1.000
_cell.length_c   1.000
_cell.angle_alpha   90.00
_cell.angle_beta   90.00
_cell.angle_gamma   90.00
#
_symmetry.space_group_name_H-M   'P 1'
#
loop_
_entity.id
_entity.type
_entity.pdbx_description
1 polymer ?
#
loop_
_entity_poly.entity_id
_entity_poly.type
_entity_poly.pdbx_seq_one_letter_code
_entity_poly.pdbx_strand_id
1 'polypeptide(L)'
;MPFSARYELTLLCLTMPLLLFAQVDTQCNRPHQRTTGHVNLPCCLETQNGTIKESVNACYIQNENTFSNCKIHAYIFTKAHKAWCVDPTSSWLPGRLQRLQRRGIFCCTL
;
A
#
# COMPACT_ATOMS: atom_id res chain seq x y z
N MET A 1 40.37 -12.40 -31.34
CA MET A 1 38.90 -12.24 -31.35
C MET A 1 38.43 -11.81 -29.96
N PRO A 2 38.05 -10.55 -29.70
CA PRO A 2 37.50 -10.16 -28.40
C PRO A 2 36.07 -9.66 -28.58
N PHE A 3 35.13 -10.57 -28.82
CA PHE A 3 33.70 -10.22 -28.94
C PHE A 3 32.85 -10.71 -27.74
N SER A 4 33.39 -11.55 -26.85
CA SER A 4 32.58 -12.16 -25.77
C SER A 4 32.41 -11.32 -24.51
N ALA A 5 33.34 -10.41 -24.18
CA ALA A 5 33.31 -9.73 -22.88
C ALA A 5 32.26 -8.62 -22.77
N ARG A 6 31.84 -8.04 -23.90
CA ARG A 6 30.88 -6.91 -23.92
C ARG A 6 29.43 -7.36 -23.73
N TYR A 7 29.10 -8.58 -24.15
CA TYR A 7 27.74 -9.14 -24.10
C TYR A 7 27.31 -9.52 -22.67
N GLU A 8 28.23 -10.13 -21.90
CA GLU A 8 28.02 -10.52 -20.50
C GLU A 8 27.73 -9.31 -19.59
N LEU A 9 28.47 -8.20 -19.78
CA LEU A 9 28.30 -6.96 -19.02
C LEU A 9 26.97 -6.25 -19.33
N THR A 10 26.51 -6.28 -20.58
CA THR A 10 25.20 -5.72 -20.95
C THR A 10 24.03 -6.54 -20.38
N LEU A 11 24.17 -7.86 -20.26
CA LEU A 11 23.15 -8.72 -19.66
C LEU A 11 23.00 -8.47 -18.16
N LEU A 12 24.10 -8.36 -17.43
CA LEU A 12 24.08 -8.09 -15.98
C LEU A 12 23.49 -6.71 -15.64
N CYS A 13 23.72 -5.69 -16.48
CA CYS A 13 23.16 -4.35 -16.28
C CYS A 13 21.63 -4.29 -16.48
N LEU A 14 21.07 -5.14 -17.34
CA LEU A 14 19.62 -5.17 -17.61
C LEU A 14 18.83 -6.00 -16.60
N THR A 15 19.47 -6.89 -15.84
CA THR A 15 18.80 -7.71 -14.81
C THR A 15 18.67 -7.03 -13.45
N MET A 16 19.54 -6.07 -13.12
CA MET A 16 19.49 -5.33 -11.85
C MET A 16 18.23 -4.46 -11.66
N PRO A 17 17.68 -3.77 -12.68
CA PRO A 17 16.45 -3.00 -12.51
C PRO A 17 15.23 -3.89 -12.24
N LEU A 18 15.15 -5.10 -12.82
CA LEU A 18 13.99 -5.98 -12.66
C LEU A 18 13.77 -6.44 -11.22
N LEU A 19 14.84 -6.62 -10.45
CA LEU A 19 14.76 -7.04 -9.05
C LEU A 19 14.24 -5.93 -8.13
N LEU A 20 14.48 -4.65 -8.45
CA LEU A 20 14.00 -3.50 -7.67
C LEU A 20 12.50 -3.29 -7.81
N PHE A 21 11.93 -3.51 -9.00
CA PHE A 21 10.48 -3.37 -9.21
C PHE A 21 9.67 -4.49 -8.56
N ALA A 22 10.21 -5.72 -8.49
CA ALA A 22 9.50 -6.86 -7.90
C ALA A 22 9.25 -6.74 -6.38
N GLN A 23 10.04 -5.94 -5.66
CA GLN A 23 9.92 -5.81 -4.20
C GLN A 23 8.76 -4.92 -3.75
N VAL A 24 8.30 -3.98 -4.58
CA VAL A 24 7.20 -3.07 -4.23
C VAL A 24 5.85 -3.81 -4.28
N ASP A 25 5.71 -4.79 -5.17
CA ASP A 25 4.49 -5.58 -5.35
C ASP A 25 4.31 -6.71 -4.32
N THR A 26 5.39 -7.19 -3.70
CA THR A 26 5.32 -8.42 -2.89
C THR A 26 4.49 -8.25 -1.61
N GLN A 27 4.34 -7.03 -1.09
CA GLN A 27 3.61 -6.79 0.14
C GLN A 27 2.09 -6.78 -0.04
N CYS A 28 1.60 -6.22 -1.14
CA CYS A 28 0.17 -6.22 -1.46
C CYS A 28 -0.30 -7.55 -2.06
N ASN A 29 0.63 -8.34 -2.64
CA ASN A 29 0.36 -9.69 -3.16
C ASN A 29 0.50 -10.80 -2.11
N ARG A 30 1.05 -10.52 -0.92
CA ARG A 30 0.94 -11.47 0.17
C ARG A 30 -0.55 -11.58 0.51
N PRO A 31 -1.15 -12.79 0.50
CA PRO A 31 -2.44 -12.98 1.11
C PRO A 31 -2.24 -12.65 2.58
N HIS A 32 -2.50 -11.39 2.96
CA HIS A 32 -2.54 -10.97 4.35
C HIS A 32 -3.44 -11.99 5.00
N GLN A 33 -2.90 -12.78 5.95
CA GLN A 33 -3.57 -13.93 6.52
C GLN A 33 -5.02 -13.53 6.70
N ARG A 34 -5.89 -14.10 5.85
CA ARG A 34 -7.32 -14.12 6.05
C ARG A 34 -7.48 -15.00 7.28
N THR A 35 -7.11 -14.43 8.43
CA THR A 35 -7.60 -14.87 9.73
C THR A 35 -9.08 -15.01 9.46
N THR A 36 -9.62 -16.18 9.75
CA THR A 36 -10.93 -16.68 9.36
C THR A 36 -12.12 -15.83 9.80
N GLY A 37 -11.91 -14.58 10.21
CA GLY A 37 -12.88 -13.49 10.15
C GLY A 37 -12.63 -12.65 8.91
N HIS A 38 -13.53 -12.73 7.92
CA HIS A 38 -13.64 -11.71 6.87
C HIS A 38 -13.50 -10.31 7.50
N VAL A 39 -12.37 -9.63 7.29
CA VAL A 39 -12.35 -8.17 7.43
C VAL A 39 -13.20 -7.69 6.27
N ASN A 40 -14.49 -7.57 6.52
CA ASN A 40 -15.44 -6.95 5.63
C ASN A 40 -15.02 -5.48 5.58
N LEU A 41 -14.08 -5.14 4.71
CA LEU A 41 -13.51 -3.81 4.66
C LEU A 41 -14.60 -2.91 4.09
N PRO A 42 -15.30 -2.13 4.94
CA PRO A 42 -16.47 -1.42 4.49
C PRO A 42 -16.00 -0.30 3.57
N CYS A 43 -16.71 -0.15 2.46
CA CYS A 43 -16.65 1.04 1.64
C CYS A 43 -16.65 2.30 2.53
N CYS A 44 -15.63 3.15 2.40
CA CYS A 44 -15.69 4.47 3.01
C CYS A 44 -16.72 5.28 2.23
N LEU A 45 -17.81 5.66 2.89
CA LEU A 45 -18.82 6.58 2.36
C LEU A 45 -18.54 8.03 2.76
N GLU A 46 -17.80 8.21 3.85
CA GLU A 46 -17.33 9.49 4.38
C GLU A 46 -15.90 9.35 4.88
N THR A 47 -15.19 10.48 4.97
CA THR A 47 -13.85 10.56 5.52
C THR A 47 -13.83 11.40 6.80
N GLN A 48 -12.89 11.09 7.69
CA GLN A 48 -12.56 11.90 8.86
C GLN A 48 -11.19 12.55 8.69
N ASN A 49 -11.10 13.83 9.08
CA ASN A 49 -9.85 14.60 9.14
C ASN A 49 -9.16 14.49 10.52
N GLY A 50 -9.80 13.82 11.50
CA GLY A 50 -9.26 13.67 12.84
C GLY A 50 -8.00 12.79 12.90
N THR A 51 -6.98 13.26 13.61
CA THR A 51 -5.71 12.52 13.81
C THR A 51 -5.93 11.20 14.54
N ILE A 52 -5.45 10.11 13.94
CA ILE A 52 -5.48 8.77 14.52
C ILE A 52 -4.20 8.54 15.35
N LYS A 53 -4.35 8.43 16.67
CA LYS A 53 -3.23 8.24 17.60
C LYS A 53 -2.88 6.76 17.77
N GLU A 54 -3.82 5.87 17.47
CA GLU A 54 -3.71 4.43 17.60
C GLU A 54 -2.64 3.85 16.67
N SER A 55 -2.00 2.76 17.07
CA SER A 55 -1.21 1.94 16.15
C SER A 55 -2.12 1.26 15.12
N VAL A 56 -1.65 1.16 13.88
CA VAL A 56 -2.36 0.49 12.77
C VAL A 56 -1.48 -0.63 12.25
N ASN A 57 -2.13 -1.69 11.76
CA ASN A 57 -1.47 -2.91 11.28
C ASN A 57 -1.50 -3.00 9.75
N ALA A 58 -2.51 -2.40 9.11
CA ALA A 58 -2.57 -2.29 7.65
C ALA A 58 -3.12 -0.94 7.21
N CYS A 59 -2.83 -0.61 5.95
CA CYS A 59 -3.27 0.59 5.27
C CYS A 59 -3.78 0.22 3.87
N TYR A 60 -4.87 0.83 3.45
CA TYR A 60 -5.42 0.66 2.11
C TYR A 60 -5.78 2.01 1.48
N ILE A 61 -5.85 2.02 0.15
CA ILE A 61 -6.28 3.18 -0.64
C ILE A 61 -7.56 2.78 -1.37
N GLN A 62 -8.63 3.53 -1.10
CA GLN A 62 -9.87 3.45 -1.85
C GLN A 62 -9.86 4.59 -2.88
N ASN A 63 -9.90 4.27 -4.17
CA ASN A 63 -10.05 5.28 -5.20
C ASN A 63 -11.55 5.50 -5.48
N GLU A 64 -11.91 6.69 -5.97
CA GLU A 64 -13.29 7.08 -6.29
C GLU A 64 -13.99 6.15 -7.31
N ASN A 65 -13.21 5.39 -8.08
CA ASN A 65 -13.71 4.52 -9.14
C ASN A 65 -13.47 3.03 -8.88
N THR A 66 -12.97 2.65 -7.69
CA THR A 66 -12.66 1.24 -7.41
C THR A 66 -13.93 0.37 -7.35
N PHE A 67 -15.03 0.90 -6.80
CA PHE A 67 -16.32 0.21 -6.74
C PHE A 67 -17.46 1.16 -7.11
N SER A 68 -18.50 0.65 -7.76
CA SER A 68 -19.64 1.45 -8.25
C SER A 68 -20.37 2.23 -7.15
N ASN A 69 -20.28 1.75 -5.91
CA ASN A 69 -20.86 2.34 -4.70
C ASN A 69 -19.85 3.08 -3.80
N CYS A 70 -18.55 3.12 -4.16
CA CYS A 70 -17.49 3.73 -3.36
C CYS A 70 -16.85 4.90 -4.11
N LYS A 71 -17.54 6.03 -4.11
CA LYS A 71 -17.21 7.18 -4.95
C LYS A 71 -16.23 8.18 -4.34
N ILE A 72 -15.68 7.90 -3.16
CA ILE A 72 -14.76 8.83 -2.49
C ILE A 72 -13.35 8.25 -2.42
N HIS A 73 -12.37 9.14 -2.57
CA HIS A 73 -10.97 8.83 -2.32
C HIS A 73 -10.72 8.84 -0.81
N ALA A 74 -10.25 7.72 -0.26
CA ALA A 74 -9.97 7.60 1.16
C ALA A 74 -8.76 6.70 1.45
N TYR A 75 -8.06 7.01 2.53
CA TYR A 75 -7.10 6.08 3.13
C TYR A 75 -7.78 5.27 4.23
N ILE A 76 -7.72 3.95 4.15
CA ILE A 76 -8.31 3.07 5.16
C ILE A 76 -7.22 2.52 6.07
N PHE A 77 -7.19 2.98 7.30
CA PHE A 77 -6.31 2.39 8.31
C PHE A 77 -7.05 1.32 9.09
N THR A 78 -6.39 0.20 9.37
CA THR A 78 -7.01 -0.91 10.12
C THR A 78 -6.17 -1.37 11.29
N LYS A 79 -6.86 -1.80 12.35
CA LYS A 79 -6.29 -2.45 13.52
C LYS A 79 -7.29 -3.46 14.07
N ALA A 80 -6.99 -4.76 13.95
CA ALA A 80 -7.90 -5.84 14.34
C ALA A 80 -9.30 -5.63 13.73
N HIS A 81 -10.31 -5.36 14.56
CA HIS A 81 -11.71 -5.16 14.12
C HIS A 81 -12.09 -3.70 13.90
N LYS A 82 -11.14 -2.76 13.96
CA LYS A 82 -11.39 -1.33 13.74
C LYS A 82 -10.81 -0.88 12.41
N ALA A 83 -11.58 -0.07 11.70
CA ALA A 83 -11.17 0.62 10.48
C ALA A 83 -11.47 2.11 10.61
N TRP A 84 -10.63 2.95 9.99
CA TRP A 84 -10.80 4.39 9.94
C TRP A 84 -10.63 4.88 8.50
N CYS A 85 -11.60 5.65 8.02
CA CYS A 85 -11.60 6.28 6.71
C CYS A 85 -11.00 7.68 6.80
N VAL A 86 -9.78 7.87 6.34
CA VAL A 86 -9.03 9.13 6.49
C VAL A 86 -9.13 9.96 5.22
N ASP A 87 -9.39 11.25 5.41
CA ASP A 87 -9.41 12.23 4.33
C ASP A 87 -8.00 12.39 3.73
N PRO A 88 -7.81 12.19 2.41
CA PRO A 88 -6.53 12.39 1.74
C PRO A 88 -5.93 13.79 1.93
N THR A 89 -6.76 14.80 2.19
CA THR A 89 -6.34 16.21 2.38
C THR A 89 -5.87 16.52 3.81
N SER A 90 -5.95 15.55 4.72
CA SER A 90 -5.54 15.74 6.13
C SER A 90 -4.06 16.12 6.24
N SER A 91 -3.75 17.26 6.87
CA SER A 91 -2.37 17.78 6.99
C SER A 91 -1.40 16.85 7.73
N TRP A 92 -1.92 16.02 8.64
CA TRP A 92 -1.13 15.06 9.42
C TRP A 92 -0.86 13.74 8.69
N LEU A 93 -1.60 13.45 7.62
CA LEU A 93 -1.58 12.17 6.93
C LEU A 93 -0.22 11.87 6.28
N PRO A 94 0.44 12.79 5.54
CA PRO A 94 1.74 12.50 4.93
C PRO A 94 2.80 12.07 5.95
N GLY A 95 2.89 12.77 7.08
CA GLY A 95 3.80 12.42 8.17
C GLY A 95 3.45 11.08 8.83
N ARG A 96 2.16 10.71 8.87
CA ARG A 96 1.73 9.39 9.31
C ARG A 96 2.16 8.30 8.34
N LEU A 97 1.93 8.48 7.04
CA LEU A 97 2.29 7.50 5.99
C LEU A 97 3.78 7.18 6.01
N GLN A 98 4.64 8.20 6.12
CA GLN A 98 6.09 8.00 6.25
C GLN A 98 6.47 7.15 7.48
N ARG A 99 5.80 7.36 8.62
CA ARG A 99 6.05 6.54 9.83
C ARG A 99 5.58 5.09 9.65
N LEU A 100 4.53 4.86 8.87
CA LEU A 100 4.07 3.50 8.55
C LEU A 100 5.04 2.78 7.62
N GLN A 101 5.52 3.47 6.57
CA GLN A 101 6.52 2.93 5.65
C GLN A 101 7.82 2.52 6.37
N ARG A 102 8.31 3.35 7.31
CA ARG A 102 9.48 2.99 8.15
C ARG A 102 9.26 1.74 9.02
N ARG A 103 8.00 1.40 9.30
CA ARG A 103 7.61 0.17 10.03
C ARG A 103 7.31 -1.01 9.09
N GLY A 104 7.53 -0.85 7.79
CA GLY A 104 7.20 -1.85 6.78
C GLY A 104 5.70 -2.00 6.55
N ILE A 105 4.91 -0.95 6.74
CA ILE A 105 3.47 -0.94 6.44
C ILE A 105 3.24 0.03 5.28
N PHE A 106 2.85 -0.52 4.13
CA PHE A 106 2.55 0.24 2.92
C PHE A 106 1.05 0.21 2.65
N CYS A 107 0.55 1.27 2.01
CA CYS A 107 -0.87 1.37 1.65
C CYS A 107 -1.11 0.68 0.32
N CYS A 108 -1.95 -0.34 0.32
CA CYS A 108 -2.31 -1.08 -0.88
C CYS A 108 -3.63 -0.56 -1.46
N THR A 109 -3.71 -0.38 -2.77
CA THR A 109 -4.99 -0.12 -3.44
C THR A 109 -5.92 -1.32 -3.31
N LEU A 110 -7.20 -1.04 -3.01
CA LEU A 110 -8.28 -2.03 -2.99
C LEU A 110 -8.74 -2.40 -4.39
#